data_AF-A0A7L4EGM0-F1
#
_entry.id   AF-A0A7L4EGM0-F1
#
_cell.length_a   1.000
_cell.length_b   1.000
_cell.length_c   1.000
_cell.angle_alpha   90.00
_cell.angle_beta   90.00
_cell.angle_gamma   90.00
#
_symmetry.space_group_name_H-M   'P 1'
#
loop_
_entity.id
_entity.type
_entity.pdbx_description
1 polymer ?
#
loop_
_entity_poly.entity_id
_entity_poly.type
_entity_poly.pdbx_seq_one_letter_code
_entity_poly.pdbx_strand_id
1 'polypeptide(L)'
;FDPPCPCAAPPDLASGVTLAHVLHKIDPSWFDETWLGQIRDEPEGNTRIRVNNLRKVLQSVLEYWQDVSGGALPALGFWVG
;
A
#
# COMPACT_ATOMS: atom_id res chain seq x y z
N PHE A 1 15.46 5.19 1.40
CA PHE A 1 14.09 5.52 1.84
C PHE A 1 13.97 5.72 3.35
N ASP A 2 14.92 5.33 4.21
CA ASP A 2 14.87 5.52 5.68
C ASP A 2 13.48 5.34 6.28
N PRO A 3 12.88 4.13 6.14
CA PRO A 3 11.55 3.87 6.66
C PRO A 3 11.54 3.90 8.20
N PRO A 4 10.41 4.26 8.82
CA PRO A 4 10.30 4.36 10.28
C PRO A 4 10.38 3.00 11.00
N CYS A 5 10.22 1.90 10.29
CA CYS A 5 10.31 0.55 10.82
C CYS A 5 11.26 -0.31 9.96
N PRO A 6 11.76 -1.45 10.48
CA PRO A 6 12.59 -2.37 9.71
C PRO A 6 11.91 -2.79 8.39
N CYS A 7 12.73 -3.17 7.41
CA CYS A 7 12.26 -3.69 6.12
C CYS A 7 13.12 -4.87 5.64
N ALA A 8 13.78 -5.57 6.57
CA ALA A 8 14.80 -6.57 6.28
C ALA A 8 14.20 -7.96 6.07
N ALA A 9 13.01 -8.22 6.63
CA ALA A 9 12.30 -9.49 6.52
C ALA A 9 10.82 -9.29 6.18
N PRO A 10 10.15 -10.30 5.60
CA PRO A 10 8.73 -10.23 5.26
C PRO A 10 7.81 -9.76 6.41
N PRO A 11 8.02 -10.14 7.69
CA PRO A 11 7.20 -9.65 8.80
C PRO A 11 7.25 -8.14 8.99
N ASP A 12 8.38 -7.50 8.69
CA ASP A 12 8.59 -6.08 8.95
C ASP A 12 7.78 -5.19 8.00
N LEU A 13 7.48 -5.71 6.81
CA LEU A 13 6.61 -5.05 5.83
C LEU A 13 5.14 -5.33 6.07
N ALA A 14 4.86 -6.34 6.88
CA ALA A 14 3.59 -6.98 6.79
C ALA A 14 2.48 -6.23 7.53
N SER A 15 2.83 -5.29 8.42
CA SER A 15 1.91 -4.30 9.00
C SER A 15 1.31 -3.35 7.95
N GLY A 16 1.95 -3.21 6.78
CA GLY A 16 1.61 -2.24 5.74
C GLY A 16 2.10 -0.82 6.04
N VAL A 17 2.56 -0.53 7.26
CA VAL A 17 3.02 0.81 7.69
C VAL A 17 4.29 1.21 6.94
N THR A 18 5.31 0.36 6.96
CA THR A 18 6.58 0.59 6.24
C THR A 18 6.34 0.85 4.74
N LEU A 19 5.46 0.06 4.12
CA LEU A 19 5.11 0.23 2.71
C LEU A 19 4.44 1.57 2.45
N ALA A 20 3.49 1.98 3.29
CA ALA A 20 2.79 3.24 3.15
C ALA A 20 3.74 4.46 3.25
N HIS A 21 4.69 4.43 4.20
CA HIS A 21 5.69 5.50 4.32
C HIS A 21 6.63 5.57 3.11
N VAL A 22 6.99 4.43 2.52
CA VAL A 22 7.81 4.41 1.30
C VAL A 22 7.00 4.98 0.12
N LEU A 23 5.73 4.62 -0.02
CA LEU A 23 4.85 5.13 -1.07
C LEU A 23 4.65 6.65 -0.97
N HIS A 24 4.43 7.18 0.23
CA HIS A 24 4.40 8.63 0.47
C HIS A 24 5.70 9.34 0.04
N LYS A 25 6.85 8.70 0.23
CA LYS A 25 8.14 9.26 -0.24
C LYS A 25 8.31 9.18 -1.76
N ILE A 26 7.63 8.25 -2.44
CA ILE A 26 7.68 8.12 -3.90
C ILE A 26 6.83 9.21 -4.55
N ASP A 27 5.59 9.39 -4.09
CA ASP A 27 4.70 10.44 -4.57
C ASP A 27 3.82 10.97 -3.42
N PRO A 28 4.22 12.08 -2.77
CA PRO A 28 3.46 12.66 -1.67
C PRO A 28 2.17 13.37 -2.13
N SER A 29 2.00 13.59 -3.44
CA SER A 29 0.77 14.19 -3.97
C SER A 29 -0.36 13.18 -4.08
N TRP A 30 -0.03 11.92 -4.40
CA TRP A 30 -0.99 10.81 -4.45
C TRP A 30 -1.16 10.13 -3.09
N PHE A 31 -0.04 9.74 -2.47
CA PHE A 31 -0.01 9.07 -1.17
C PHE A 31 0.11 10.11 -0.07
N ASP A 32 -0.83 11.04 0.01
CA ASP A 32 -0.77 12.22 0.88
C ASP A 32 -0.88 11.89 2.38
N GLU A 33 -0.76 12.92 3.24
CA GLU A 33 -0.90 12.75 4.70
C GLU A 33 -2.27 12.20 5.10
N THR A 34 -3.33 12.57 4.35
CA THR A 34 -4.70 12.10 4.58
C THR A 34 -4.79 10.59 4.38
N TRP A 35 -4.25 10.09 3.26
CA TRP A 35 -4.18 8.67 2.93
C TRP A 35 -3.30 7.91 3.91
N LEU A 36 -2.12 8.46 4.22
CA LEU A 36 -1.17 7.85 5.16
C LEU A 36 -1.79 7.69 6.55
N GLY A 37 -2.55 8.66 7.04
CA GLY A 37 -3.28 8.59 8.31
C GLY A 37 -4.36 7.51 8.38
N GLN A 38 -4.75 6.92 7.24
CA GLN A 38 -5.68 5.79 7.22
C GLN A 38 -5.00 4.44 7.51
N ILE A 39 -3.67 4.38 7.43
CA ILE A 39 -2.86 3.20 7.74
C ILE A 39 -2.57 3.23 9.23
N ARG A 40 -3.09 2.24 9.96
CA ARG A 40 -3.02 2.22 11.43
C ARG A 40 -1.79 1.48 11.89
N ASP A 41 -0.98 2.12 12.71
CA ASP A 41 0.05 1.43 13.48
C ASP A 41 -0.59 0.67 14.65
N GLU A 42 -0.10 -0.51 14.96
CA GLU A 42 -0.79 -1.47 15.81
C GLU A 42 0.15 -2.10 16.85
N PRO A 43 -0.24 -2.16 18.14
CA PRO A 43 0.46 -2.99 19.10
C PRO A 43 0.22 -4.48 18.79
N GLU A 44 1.25 -5.30 18.94
CA GLU A 44 1.26 -6.71 18.54
C GLU A 44 -0.01 -7.48 18.94
N GLY A 45 -0.75 -8.04 17.96
CA GLY A 45 -1.83 -9.00 18.21
C GLY A 45 -3.04 -8.96 17.28
N ASN A 46 -3.31 -7.87 16.57
CA ASN A 46 -4.52 -7.75 15.74
C ASN A 46 -4.26 -7.96 14.23
N THR A 47 -4.23 -9.22 13.82
CA THR A 47 -4.06 -9.62 12.41
C THR A 47 -5.09 -8.97 11.48
N ARG A 48 -6.27 -8.59 11.98
CA ARG A 48 -7.32 -7.93 11.17
C ARG A 48 -6.89 -6.54 10.68
N ILE A 49 -6.24 -5.72 11.52
CA ILE A 49 -5.80 -4.39 11.10
C ILE A 49 -4.65 -4.51 10.11
N ARG A 50 -3.71 -5.43 10.35
CA ARG A 50 -2.64 -5.77 9.41
C ARG A 50 -3.17 -6.07 8.01
N VAL A 51 -4.14 -6.97 7.91
CA VAL A 51 -4.77 -7.32 6.62
C VAL A 51 -5.51 -6.12 6.02
N ASN A 52 -6.16 -5.29 6.84
CA ASN A 52 -6.85 -4.09 6.36
C ASN A 52 -5.88 -3.05 5.79
N ASN A 53 -4.74 -2.81 6.44
CA ASN A 53 -3.70 -1.91 5.96
C ASN A 53 -3.15 -2.38 4.61
N LEU A 54 -2.82 -3.68 4.48
CA LEU A 54 -2.32 -4.23 3.23
C LEU A 54 -3.33 -4.11 2.08
N ARG A 55 -4.63 -4.29 2.35
CA ARG A 55 -5.67 -4.07 1.34
C ARG A 55 -5.68 -2.62 0.85
N LYS A 56 -5.60 -1.64 1.75
CA LYS A 56 -5.55 -0.22 1.39
C LYS A 56 -4.31 0.10 0.56
N VAL A 57 -3.15 -0.39 0.98
CA VAL A 57 -1.89 -0.20 0.25
C VAL A 57 -1.99 -0.76 -1.17
N LEU A 58 -2.43 -2.02 -1.32
CA LEU A 58 -2.56 -2.64 -2.64
C LEU A 58 -3.57 -1.93 -3.53
N GLN A 59 -4.71 -1.53 -2.96
CA GLN A 59 -5.74 -0.82 -3.70
C GLN A 59 -5.21 0.51 -4.23
N SER A 60 -4.59 1.33 -3.38
CA SER A 60 -4.10 2.64 -3.81
C SER A 60 -2.91 2.56 -4.76
N VAL A 61 -2.08 1.52 -4.68
CA VAL A 61 -1.03 1.25 -5.68
C VAL A 61 -1.65 0.86 -7.03
N LEU A 62 -2.72 0.07 -7.03
CA LEU A 62 -3.43 -0.29 -8.26
C LEU A 62 -4.07 0.94 -8.91
N GLU A 63 -4.75 1.78 -8.12
CA GLU A 63 -5.36 3.03 -8.57
C GLU A 63 -4.29 3.99 -9.11
N TYR A 64 -3.18 4.17 -8.38
CA TYR A 64 -2.03 4.97 -8.82
C TYR A 64 -1.48 4.48 -10.15
N TRP A 65 -1.26 3.17 -10.27
CA TRP A 65 -0.72 2.58 -11.48
C TRP A 65 -1.67 2.79 -12.66
N GLN A 66 -2.98 2.64 -12.48
CA GLN A 66 -3.98 2.83 -13.54
C GLN A 66 -4.09 4.28 -14.00
N ASP A 67 -4.03 5.23 -13.07
CA ASP A 67 -4.11 6.66 -13.36
C ASP A 67 -2.85 7.17 -14.06
N VAL A 68 -1.67 6.86 -13.52
CA VAL A 68 -0.38 7.28 -14.07
C VAL A 68 -0.07 6.62 -15.41
N SER A 69 -0.54 5.38 -15.64
CA SER A 69 -0.38 4.69 -16.92
C SER A 69 -1.36 5.14 -18.01
N GLY A 70 -2.27 6.09 -17.71
CA GLY A 70 -3.20 6.65 -18.70
C GLY A 70 -4.28 5.66 -19.16
N GLY A 71 -4.64 4.69 -18.32
CA GLY A 71 -5.78 3.79 -18.54
C GLY A 71 -5.63 2.82 -19.71
N ALA A 72 -4.87 1.73 -19.54
CA ALA A 72 -5.10 0.46 -20.25
C ALA A 72 -4.33 -0.71 -19.63
N LEU A 73 -4.90 -1.37 -18.62
CA LEU A 73 -4.91 -2.84 -18.69
C LEU A 73 -6.27 -3.22 -19.24
N PRO A 74 -6.37 -3.58 -20.54
CA PRO A 74 -7.59 -4.17 -21.02
C PRO A 74 -7.74 -5.51 -20.30
N ALA A 75 -8.73 -5.56 -19.43
CA ALA A 75 -9.40 -6.75 -18.94
C ALA A 75 -8.51 -7.93 -18.53
N LEU A 76 -8.26 -8.04 -17.22
CA LEU A 76 -8.14 -9.33 -16.53
C LEU A 76 -9.43 -10.19 -16.59
N GLY A 77 -10.41 -9.81 -17.44
CA GLY A 77 -11.66 -10.53 -17.69
C GLY A 77 -11.74 -11.26 -19.03
N PHE A 78 -10.66 -11.33 -19.84
CA PHE A 78 -10.69 -11.99 -21.17
C PHE A 78 -9.87 -13.28 -21.29
N TRP A 79 -9.27 -13.80 -20.21
CA TRP A 79 -8.54 -15.09 -20.21
C TRP A 79 -9.11 -16.14 -19.25
N VAL A 80 -10.38 -15.99 -18.86
CA VAL A 80 -11.17 -17.08 -18.27
C VAL A 80 -12.29 -17.41 -19.26
N GLY A 81 -11.93 -18.19 -20.28
CA GLY A 81 -12.81 -18.73 -21.32
C GLY A 81 -12.16 -19.96 -21.92
#